data_AF-A0A1G3TKG3-F1
#
_entry.id   AF-A0A1G3TKG3-F1
#
_cell.length_a   1.000
_cell.length_b   1.000
_cell.length_c   1.000
_cell.angle_alpha   90.00
_cell.angle_beta   90.00
_cell.angle_gamma   90.00
#
_symmetry.space_group_name_H-M   'P 1'
#
loop_
_entity.id
_entity.type
_entity.pdbx_description
1 polymer ?
#
loop_
_entity_poly.entity_id
_entity_poly.type
_entity_poly.pdbx_seq_one_letter_code
_entity_poly.pdbx_strand_id
1 'polypeptide(L)'
;MKKNILVALSLVSFLSANEVDGKRVFETYCWGCHHQTAVAFGPPFIEIAKKRSHDEIQAYIASPESMYKSFGYKRTVMTKIDLSDKEREAVTKYVLSYKGK
;
A
#
# COMPACT_ATOMS: atom_id res chain seq x y z
N MET A 1 8.36 0.94 -51.56
CA MET A 1 8.93 0.57 -50.24
C MET A 1 8.43 1.49 -49.11
N LYS A 2 7.11 1.72 -48.96
CA LYS A 2 6.55 2.60 -47.91
C LYS A 2 5.33 2.02 -47.17
N LYS A 3 4.83 0.85 -47.59
CA LYS A 3 3.60 0.25 -47.05
C LYS A 3 3.84 -0.63 -45.80
N ASN A 4 5.10 -0.99 -45.53
CA ASN A 4 5.47 -1.94 -44.49
C ASN A 4 5.77 -1.28 -43.14
N ILE A 5 5.85 0.07 -43.09
CA ILE A 5 6.15 0.81 -41.84
C ILE A 5 4.88 1.02 -40.98
N LEU A 6 3.69 0.98 -41.57
CA LEU A 6 2.44 1.19 -40.83
C LEU A 6 1.99 -0.01 -39.98
N VAL A 7 2.52 -1.21 -40.22
CA VAL A 7 2.09 -2.44 -39.51
C VAL A 7 2.84 -2.65 -38.19
N ALA A 8 3.98 -1.98 -37.99
CA ALA A 8 4.80 -2.17 -36.79
C ALA A 8 4.27 -1.42 -35.55
N LEU A 9 3.33 -0.49 -35.70
CA LEU A 9 2.88 0.39 -34.60
C LEU A 9 1.70 -0.16 -33.79
N SER A 10 1.10 -1.29 -34.18
CA SER A 10 -0.13 -1.81 -33.56
C SER A 10 0.07 -2.85 -32.44
N LEU A 11 1.31 -3.19 -32.05
CA LEU A 11 1.58 -4.23 -31.04
C LEU A 11 1.86 -3.73 -29.61
N VAL A 12 1.72 -2.43 -29.32
CA VAL A 12 2.08 -1.87 -27.99
C VAL A 12 0.92 -1.95 -26.97
N SER A 13 -0.26 -2.37 -27.40
CA SER A 13 -1.43 -2.40 -26.52
C SER A 13 -1.48 -3.74 -25.75
N PHE A 14 -1.66 -3.65 -24.43
CA PHE A 14 -1.95 -4.75 -23.49
C PHE A 14 -0.76 -5.45 -22.80
N LEU A 15 0.18 -4.68 -22.22
CA LEU A 15 0.75 -5.12 -20.94
C LEU A 15 -0.30 -4.90 -19.84
N SER A 16 -1.22 -5.85 -19.68
CA SER A 16 -2.07 -5.93 -18.50
C SER A 16 -1.18 -6.30 -17.31
N ALA A 17 -0.71 -5.30 -16.57
CA ALA A 17 -0.04 -5.54 -15.31
C ALA A 17 -1.06 -6.22 -14.37
N ASN A 18 -0.77 -7.46 -13.94
CA ASN A 18 -1.51 -8.10 -12.85
C ASN A 18 -1.35 -7.23 -11.60
N GLU A 19 -2.38 -6.44 -11.30
CA GLU A 19 -2.41 -5.59 -10.12
C GLU A 19 -2.56 -6.46 -8.88
N VAL A 20 -1.70 -6.24 -7.89
CA VAL A 20 -1.84 -6.89 -6.59
C VAL A 20 -3.04 -6.26 -5.88
N ASP A 21 -4.03 -7.07 -5.51
CA ASP A 21 -5.18 -6.60 -4.74
C ASP A 21 -4.77 -6.20 -3.31
N GLY A 22 -4.80 -4.91 -3.02
CA GLY A 22 -4.46 -4.36 -1.71
C GLY A 22 -5.39 -4.81 -0.58
N LYS A 23 -6.67 -5.12 -0.87
CA LYS A 23 -7.59 -5.68 0.12
C LYS A 23 -7.13 -7.07 0.54
N ARG A 24 -6.72 -7.90 -0.41
CA ARG A 24 -6.17 -9.24 -0.13
C ARG A 24 -4.90 -9.16 0.71
N VAL A 25 -4.00 -8.22 0.42
CA VAL A 25 -2.79 -8.00 1.24
C VAL A 25 -3.18 -7.59 2.67
N PHE A 26 -4.14 -6.67 2.82
CA PHE A 26 -4.67 -6.29 4.12
C PHE A 26 -5.23 -7.50 4.90
N GLU A 27 -6.10 -8.30 4.28
CA GLU A 27 -6.71 -9.50 4.89
C GLU A 27 -5.69 -10.59 5.21
N THR A 28 -4.52 -10.57 4.57
CA THR A 28 -3.46 -11.54 4.83
C THR A 28 -2.56 -11.10 5.98
N TYR A 29 -2.16 -9.81 6.00
CA TYR A 29 -1.05 -9.35 6.84
C TYR A 29 -1.43 -8.31 7.89
N CYS A 30 -2.49 -7.54 7.68
CA CYS A 30 -2.76 -6.32 8.46
C CYS A 30 -4.02 -6.42 9.32
N TRP A 31 -5.01 -7.21 8.90
CA TRP A 31 -6.35 -7.25 9.50
C TRP A 31 -6.36 -7.67 10.97
N GLY A 32 -5.39 -8.48 11.40
CA GLY A 32 -5.28 -8.91 12.80
C GLY A 32 -4.99 -7.76 13.76
N CYS A 33 -4.43 -6.65 13.26
CA CYS A 33 -4.05 -5.50 14.08
C CYS A 33 -4.80 -4.22 13.71
N HIS A 34 -5.22 -4.07 12.44
CA HIS A 34 -5.88 -2.86 11.94
C HIS A 34 -7.29 -3.16 11.44
N HIS A 35 -8.21 -2.25 11.72
CA HIS A 35 -9.53 -2.22 11.09
C HIS A 35 -9.64 -0.95 10.24
N GLN A 36 -10.50 -0.96 9.22
CA GLN A 36 -10.56 0.14 8.27
C GLN A 36 -11.12 1.43 8.91
N THR A 37 -12.13 1.30 9.77
CA THR A 37 -12.88 2.44 10.33
C THR A 37 -12.91 2.51 11.86
N ALA A 38 -12.40 1.50 12.56
CA ALA A 38 -12.50 1.40 14.02
C ALA A 38 -11.12 1.13 14.63
N VAL A 39 -10.88 1.60 15.85
CA VAL A 39 -9.64 1.31 16.56
C VAL A 39 -9.56 -0.19 16.86
N ALA A 40 -8.40 -0.78 16.59
CA ALA A 40 -8.05 -2.15 16.95
C ALA A 40 -6.73 -2.11 17.77
N PHE A 41 -5.82 -3.06 17.57
CA PHE A 41 -4.47 -2.96 18.16
C PHE A 41 -3.68 -1.78 17.58
N GLY A 42 -3.90 -1.48 16.30
CA GLY A 42 -3.41 -0.29 15.60
C GLY A 42 -4.52 0.71 15.30
N PRO A 43 -4.16 1.94 14.91
CA PRO A 43 -5.11 2.97 14.51
C PRO A 43 -5.88 2.56 13.24
N PRO A 44 -7.12 3.05 13.07
CA PRO A 44 -7.92 2.72 11.89
C PRO A 44 -7.37 3.37 10.61
N PHE A 45 -7.68 2.78 9.46
CA PHE A 45 -7.23 3.31 8.17
C PHE A 45 -7.77 4.71 7.86
N ILE A 46 -9.00 5.05 8.28
CA ILE A 46 -9.53 6.42 8.18
C ILE A 46 -8.62 7.45 8.86
N GLU A 47 -8.00 7.08 10.00
CA GLU A 47 -7.10 7.96 10.74
C GLU A 47 -5.72 8.01 10.08
N ILE A 48 -5.17 6.85 9.70
CA ILE A 48 -3.88 6.75 9.03
C ILE A 48 -3.91 7.57 7.72
N ALA A 49 -4.93 7.36 6.89
CA ALA A 49 -5.09 8.03 5.60
C ALA A 49 -5.32 9.54 5.71
N LYS A 50 -5.84 10.00 6.85
CA LYS A 50 -5.97 11.43 7.16
C LYS A 50 -4.63 12.06 7.56
N LYS A 51 -3.79 11.33 8.30
CA LYS A 51 -2.58 11.87 8.93
C LYS A 51 -1.29 11.65 8.13
N ARG A 52 -1.23 10.62 7.28
CA ARG A 52 0.01 10.16 6.65
C ARG A 52 -0.05 10.27 5.14
N SER A 53 1.10 10.58 4.54
CA SER A 53 1.33 10.50 3.10
C SER A 53 1.53 9.05 2.66
N HIS A 54 1.49 8.84 1.36
CA HIS A 54 1.80 7.55 0.74
C HIS A 54 3.18 7.02 1.18
N ASP A 55 4.21 7.84 1.08
CA ASP A 55 5.59 7.44 1.38
C ASP A 55 5.80 7.21 2.89
N GLU A 56 5.10 7.98 3.74
CA GLU A 56 5.11 7.72 5.18
C GLU A 56 4.51 6.36 5.53
N ILE A 57 3.40 5.97 4.89
CA ILE A 57 2.78 4.66 5.10
C ILE A 57 3.73 3.56 4.62
N GLN A 58 4.33 3.71 3.44
CA GLN A 58 5.30 2.75 2.92
C GLN A 58 6.52 2.59 3.83
N ALA A 59 7.10 3.70 4.28
CA ALA A 59 8.26 3.70 5.16
C ALA A 59 7.95 3.02 6.51
N TYR A 60 6.77 3.28 7.07
CA TYR A 60 6.36 2.65 8.32
C TYR A 60 6.14 1.15 8.16
N ILE A 61 5.50 0.69 7.07
CA ILE A 61 5.34 -0.73 6.79
C ILE A 61 6.69 -1.42 6.60
N ALA A 62 7.62 -0.78 5.90
CA ALA A 62 8.94 -1.36 5.61
C ALA A 62 9.83 -1.48 6.87
N SER A 63 9.70 -0.57 7.84
CA SER A 63 10.57 -0.54 9.02
C SER A 63 9.90 0.06 10.26
N PRO A 64 8.85 -0.58 10.81
CA PRO A 64 8.09 0.00 11.92
C PRO A 64 8.94 0.20 13.19
N GLU A 65 9.90 -0.69 13.44
CA GLU A 65 10.79 -0.64 14.62
C GLU A 65 11.77 0.54 14.61
N SER A 66 12.19 1.01 13.44
CA SER A 66 13.06 2.20 13.34
C SER A 66 12.26 3.49 13.18
N MET A 67 11.06 3.44 12.61
CA MET A 67 10.27 4.63 12.26
C MET A 67 9.34 5.12 13.39
N TYR A 68 8.99 4.28 14.37
CA TYR A 68 7.91 4.62 15.33
C TYR A 68 8.10 5.93 16.09
N LYS A 69 9.34 6.26 16.50
CA LYS A 69 9.63 7.53 17.20
C LYS A 69 9.41 8.73 16.29
N SER A 70 9.87 8.66 15.04
CA SER A 70 9.67 9.71 14.03
C SER A 70 8.19 9.94 13.73
N PHE A 71 7.36 8.93 13.95
CA PHE A 71 5.90 9.00 13.78
C PHE A 71 5.17 9.44 15.06
N GLY A 72 5.89 9.75 16.13
CA GLY A 72 5.34 10.26 17.39
C GLY A 72 4.91 9.19 18.39
N TYR A 73 5.22 7.91 18.13
CA TYR A 73 4.89 6.83 19.05
C TYR A 73 6.00 6.61 20.09
N LYS A 74 5.61 6.20 21.31
CA LYS A 74 6.55 5.81 22.37
C LYS A 74 7.15 4.41 22.19
N ARG A 75 6.42 3.54 21.48
CA ARG A 75 6.78 2.15 21.14
C ARG A 75 5.97 1.72 19.92
N THR A 76 6.44 0.70 19.20
CA THR A 76 5.65 0.00 18.17
C THR A 76 5.30 -1.41 18.63
N VAL A 77 4.08 -1.84 18.29
CA VAL A 77 3.66 -3.25 18.34
C VAL A 77 3.62 -3.88 16.95
N MET A 78 3.70 -3.06 15.90
CA MET A 78 3.78 -3.52 14.53
C MET A 78 5.15 -4.14 14.30
N THR A 79 5.17 -5.45 14.08
CA THR A 79 6.36 -6.21 13.70
C THR A 79 6.74 -5.92 12.26
N LYS A 80 8.00 -6.17 11.90
CA LYS A 80 8.41 -6.15 10.50
C LYS A 80 7.69 -7.28 9.74
N ILE A 81 7.03 -6.92 8.64
CA ILE A 81 6.35 -7.86 7.73
C ILE A 81 7.12 -7.86 6.42
N ASP A 82 7.38 -9.04 5.87
CA ASP A 82 8.06 -9.18 4.58
C ASP A 82 7.04 -9.09 3.44
N LEU A 83 6.85 -7.86 2.94
CA LEU A 83 6.01 -7.57 1.78
C LEU A 83 6.90 -7.24 0.58
N SER A 84 6.55 -7.78 -0.58
CA SER A 84 7.13 -7.28 -1.83
C SER A 84 6.76 -5.82 -2.07
N ASP A 85 7.53 -5.12 -2.91
CA ASP A 85 7.26 -3.71 -3.24
C ASP A 85 5.85 -3.52 -3.83
N LYS A 86 5.37 -4.48 -4.62
CA LYS A 86 4.01 -4.45 -5.19
C LYS A 86 2.93 -4.63 -4.14
N GLU A 87 3.14 -5.49 -3.15
CA GLU A 87 2.19 -5.69 -2.05
C GLU A 87 2.15 -4.48 -1.12
N ARG A 88 3.32 -3.91 -0.81
CA ARG A 88 3.43 -2.69 0.00
C ARG A 88 2.76 -1.50 -0.68
N GLU A 89 2.97 -1.34 -1.99
CA GLU A 89 2.28 -0.34 -2.81
C GLU A 89 0.75 -0.55 -2.79
N ALA A 90 0.31 -1.78 -3.07
CA ALA A 90 -1.11 -2.12 -3.13
C ALA A 90 -1.85 -1.88 -1.81
N VAL A 91 -1.28 -2.33 -0.69
CA VAL A 91 -1.91 -2.12 0.63
C VAL A 91 -1.86 -0.65 1.03
N THR A 92 -0.83 0.11 0.64
CA THR A 92 -0.76 1.56 0.88
C THR A 92 -1.88 2.30 0.15
N LYS A 93 -2.12 1.98 -1.13
CA LYS A 93 -3.26 2.49 -1.89
C LYS A 93 -4.59 2.11 -1.25
N TYR A 94 -4.71 0.87 -0.77
CA TYR A 94 -5.92 0.42 -0.08
C TYR A 94 -6.17 1.22 1.21
N VAL A 95 -5.15 1.46 2.04
CA VAL A 95 -5.25 2.32 3.24
C VAL A 95 -5.70 3.72 2.85
N LEU A 96 -5.05 4.34 1.86
CA LEU A 96 -5.36 5.71 1.41
C LEU A 96 -6.76 5.83 0.80
N SER A 97 -7.34 4.75 0.28
CA SER A 97 -8.72 4.72 -0.20
C SER A 97 -9.77 5.01 0.88
N TYR A 98 -9.39 5.02 2.16
CA TYR A 98 -10.23 5.39 3.30
C TYR A 98 -10.11 6.87 3.71
N LYS A 99 -9.35 7.68 2.98
CA LYS A 99 -9.26 9.12 3.25
C LYS A 99 -10.63 9.79 3.04
N GLY A 100 -11.19 10.37 4.10
CA GLY A 100 -12.48 11.09 4.05
C GLY A 100 -13.73 10.21 4.08
N LYS A 101 -13.58 8.90 4.37
CA LYS A 101 -14.69 7.99 4.66
C LYS A 101 -15.01 7.95 6.16
#